data_AF-A0A2V9R2F4-F1
#
_entry.id   AF-A0A2V9R2F4-F1
#
_cell.length_a   1.000
_cell.length_b   1.000
_cell.length_c   1.000
_cell.angle_alpha   90.00
_cell.angle_beta   90.00
_cell.angle_gamma   90.00
#
_symmetry.space_group_name_H-M   'P 1'
#
loop_
_entity.id
_entity.type
_entity.pdbx_description
1 polymer ?
#
loop_
_entity_poly.entity_id
_entity_poly.type
_entity_poly.pdbx_seq_one_letter_code
_entity_poly.pdbx_strand_id
1 'polypeptide(L)' 'MDVGGNIGQALTRVLHYHYNCDKNYQNCRDEEQFYLANGFGLWQWQHYKNGSLVKSALMNDMETGKAAATLPCSESYQ' A
#
# COMPACT_ATOMS: atom_id res chain seq x y z
N MET A 1 -0.97 -16.18 20.35
CA MET A 1 -2.19 -15.49 19.89
C MET A 1 -2.23 -15.72 18.41
N ASP A 2 -3.20 -16.50 17.96
CA ASP A 2 -3.43 -16.73 16.54
C ASP A 2 -4.03 -15.44 15.97
N VAL A 3 -3.37 -14.82 15.00
CA VAL A 3 -3.92 -13.66 14.27
C VAL A 3 -4.20 -14.03 12.82
N GLY A 4 -4.63 -15.27 12.55
CA GLY A 4 -4.99 -15.76 11.22
C GLY A 4 -5.72 -14.74 10.32
N GLY A 5 -5.49 -14.90 9.01
CA GLY A 5 -5.88 -13.96 7.96
C GLY A 5 -7.37 -13.87 7.63
N ASN A 6 -7.64 -13.08 6.58
CA ASN A 6 -8.91 -12.50 6.17
C ASN A 6 -9.56 -11.54 7.20
N ILE A 7 -8.94 -10.36 7.34
CA ILE A 7 -9.39 -9.20 8.15
C ILE A 7 -10.84 -8.76 7.82
N GLY A 8 -11.41 -9.21 6.69
CA GLY A 8 -12.76 -8.85 6.27
C GLY A 8 -12.83 -7.41 5.77
N GLN A 9 -14.01 -6.79 5.90
CA GLN A 9 -14.20 -5.39 5.51
C GLN A 9 -13.57 -4.45 6.52
N ALA A 10 -12.80 -3.48 6.04
CA ALA A 10 -12.16 -2.48 6.88
C ALA A 10 -12.55 -1.06 6.44
N LEU A 11 -12.74 -0.15 7.40
CA LEU A 11 -12.81 1.27 7.12
C LEU A 11 -11.42 1.76 6.74
N THR A 12 -11.27 2.29 5.52
CA THR A 12 -9.98 2.75 4.99
C THR A 12 -9.98 4.26 4.74
N ARG A 13 -8.79 4.86 4.86
CA ARG A 13 -8.46 6.14 4.24
C ARG A 13 -7.63 5.86 2.98
N VAL A 14 -7.90 6.58 1.90
CA VAL A 14 -7.17 6.39 0.64
C VAL A 14 -6.15 7.51 0.45
N LEU A 15 -4.89 7.12 0.29
CA LEU A 15 -3.83 8.03 -0.16
C LEU A 15 -3.66 7.85 -1.67
N HIS A 16 -3.75 8.95 -2.41
CA HIS A 16 -3.49 9.01 -3.83
C HIS A 16 -2.09 9.55 -4.08
N TYR A 17 -1.27 8.80 -4.81
CA TYR A 17 0.07 9.20 -5.21
C TYR A 17 0.18 9.21 -6.73
N HIS A 18 0.23 10.41 -7.31
CA HIS A 18 0.32 10.61 -8.74
C HIS A 18 1.78 10.81 -9.18
N TYR A 19 2.18 10.19 -10.28
CA TYR A 19 3.53 10.33 -10.84
C TYR A 19 3.55 10.16 -12.37
N ASN A 20 4.73 10.27 -12.97
CA ASN A 20 4.92 10.32 -14.43
C ASN A 20 4.08 11.41 -15.11
N CYS A 21 4.03 12.57 -14.47
CA CYS A 21 3.22 13.70 -14.89
C CYS A 21 3.88 14.55 -15.97
N ASP A 22 3.08 15.38 -16.63
CA ASP A 22 3.59 16.48 -17.43
C ASP A 22 4.41 17.47 -16.57
N LYS A 23 5.10 18.41 -17.25
CA LYS A 23 5.94 19.42 -16.59
C LYS A 23 5.20 20.30 -15.58
N ASN A 24 3.88 20.44 -15.71
CA ASN A 24 3.06 21.29 -14.85
C ASN A 24 2.36 20.48 -13.75
N TYR A 25 2.62 19.17 -13.68
CA TYR A 25 2.01 18.25 -12.73
C TYR A 25 0.48 18.19 -12.82
N GLN A 26 -0.11 18.56 -13.97
CA GLN A 26 -1.56 18.58 -14.17
C GLN A 26 -2.09 17.26 -14.71
N ASN A 27 -1.31 16.60 -15.58
CA ASN A 27 -1.70 15.33 -16.18
C ASN A 27 -0.68 14.25 -15.82
N CYS A 28 -1.06 13.38 -14.90
CA CYS A 28 -0.26 12.24 -14.45
C CYS A 28 -0.69 10.97 -15.17
N ARG A 29 0.27 10.26 -15.75
CA ARG A 29 0.01 8.99 -16.44
C ARG A 29 -0.14 7.82 -15.48
N ASP A 30 0.44 7.92 -14.29
CA ASP A 30 0.40 6.85 -13.30
C ASP A 30 -0.15 7.39 -11.97
N GLU A 31 -0.92 6.55 -11.29
CA GLU A 31 -1.45 6.80 -9.96
C GLU A 31 -1.38 5.51 -9.14
N GLU A 32 -0.87 5.61 -7.92
CA GLU A 32 -0.98 4.56 -6.91
C GLU A 32 -1.95 4.98 -5.81
N GLN A 33 -2.87 4.08 -5.48
CA GLN A 33 -3.81 4.24 -4.38
C GLN A 33 -3.45 3.27 -3.27
N PHE A 34 -3.26 3.82 -2.08
CA PHE A 34 -2.98 3.06 -0.87
C PHE A 34 -4.18 3.17 0.07
N TYR A 35 -4.90 2.07 0.24
CA TYR A 35 -6.03 1.95 1.14
C TYR A 35 -5.50 1.56 2.51
N LEU A 36 -5.49 2.53 3.43
CA LEU A 36 -4.97 2.37 4.78
C LEU A 36 -6.14 2.05 5.73
N ALA A 37 -6.26 0.80 6.14
CA ALA A 37 -7.24 0.34 7.12
C ALA A 37 -6.91 0.85 8.52
N ASN A 38 -7.94 1.37 9.19
CA ASN A 38 -7.82 1.81 10.57
C ASN A 38 -7.41 0.62 11.47
N GLY A 39 -6.30 0.77 12.19
CA GLY A 39 -5.78 -0.25 13.12
C GLY A 39 -4.87 -1.32 12.50
N PHE A 40 -4.75 -1.41 11.18
CA PHE A 40 -3.97 -2.46 10.50
C PHE A 40 -2.92 -1.92 9.51
N GLY A 41 -3.10 -0.71 8.97
CA GLY A 41 -2.17 -0.12 8.00
C GLY A 41 -2.60 -0.42 6.55
N LEU A 42 -1.64 -0.72 5.66
CA LEU A 42 -1.94 -0.97 4.26
C LEU A 42 -2.80 -2.23 4.09
N TRP A 43 -4.01 -2.06 3.56
CA TRP A 43 -4.97 -3.14 3.36
C TRP A 43 -5.17 -3.47 1.89
N GLN A 44 -5.10 -2.48 1.01
CA GLN A 44 -5.14 -2.68 -0.43
C GLN A 44 -4.25 -1.66 -1.12
N TRP A 45 -3.61 -2.10 -2.20
CA TRP A 45 -2.88 -1.24 -3.12
C TRP A 45 -3.43 -1.42 -4.53
N GLN A 46 -3.53 -0.33 -5.26
CA GLN A 46 -3.94 -0.32 -6.67
C GLN A 46 -3.01 0.60 -7.46
N HIS A 47 -2.65 0.18 -8.66
CA HIS A 47 -1.89 0.99 -9.62
C HIS A 47 -2.73 1.19 -10.88
N TYR A 48 -2.95 2.45 -11.20
CA TYR A 48 -3.62 2.91 -12.41
C TYR A 48 -2.60 3.49 -13.38
N LYS A 49 -2.79 3.19 -14.66
CA LYS A 49 -2.04 3.79 -15.77
C LYS A 49 -3.02 4.35 -16.78
N ASN A 50 -2.91 5.65 -17.06
CA ASN A 50 -3.84 6.43 -17.87
C ASN A 50 -5.30 6.21 -17.44
N GLY A 51 -5.55 6.20 -16.13
CA GLY A 51 -6.88 5.98 -15.54
C GLY A 51 -7.39 4.54 -15.57
N SER A 52 -6.65 3.60 -16.15
CA SER A 52 -7.02 2.17 -16.17
C SER A 52 -6.28 1.41 -15.07
N LEU A 53 -7.00 0.60 -14.28
CA LEU A 53 -6.38 -0.28 -13.29
C LEU A 53 -5.51 -1.31 -14.00
N VAL A 54 -4.21 -1.33 -13.70
CA VAL A 54 -3.26 -2.27 -14.31
C VAL A 54 -2.74 -3.30 -13.33
N LYS A 55 -2.67 -2.97 -12.04
CA LYS A 55 -2.27 -3.90 -10.97
C LYS A 55 -3.00 -3.60 -9.68
N SER A 56 -3.17 -4.63 -8.86
CA SER A 56 -3.69 -4.49 -7.50
C SER A 56 -3.14 -5.58 -6.60
N ALA A 57 -3.00 -5.28 -5.32
CA ALA A 57 -2.67 -6.25 -4.28
C ALA A 57 -3.62 -6.04 -3.09
N LEU A 58 -4.06 -7.15 -2.49
CA LEU A 58 -4.87 -7.16 -1.26
C LEU A 58 -3.98 -7.69 -0.14
N MET A 59 -3.85 -6.90 0.92
CA MET A 59 -3.09 -7.21 2.14
C MET A 59 -4.08 -7.43 3.29
N ASN A 60 -4.99 -8.39 3.13
CA ASN A 60 -6.02 -8.71 4.11
C ASN A 60 -5.64 -9.89 5.02
N ASP A 61 -4.40 -10.39 4.91
CA ASP A 61 -3.87 -11.44 5.76
C ASP A 61 -2.97 -10.83 6.83
N MET A 62 -3.29 -11.11 8.09
CA MET A 62 -2.46 -10.72 9.22
C MET A 62 -1.32 -11.72 9.35
N GLU A 63 -0.09 -11.23 9.21
CA GLU A 63 1.10 -12.00 9.50
C GLU A 63 1.50 -11.80 10.96
N THR A 64 1.72 -12.90 11.69
CA THR A 64 2.31 -12.86 13.01
C THR A 64 3.79 -12.48 12.91
N GLY A 65 4.17 -11.34 13.48
CA GLY A 65 5.57 -10.94 13.62
C GLY A 65 5.78 -10.14 14.89
N LYS A 66 7.03 -10.09 15.37
CA LYS A 66 7.45 -9.08 16.33
C LYS A 66 8.20 -8.00 15.58
N ALA A 67 7.91 -6.74 15.85
CA ALA A 67 8.74 -5.64 15.39
C ALA A 67 10.16 -5.89 15.92
N ALA A 68 11.08 -6.23 15.02
CA ALA A 68 12.48 -6.35 15.37
C ALA A 68 13.04 -4.93 15.45
N ALA A 69 13.71 -4.59 16.56
CA ALA A 69 14.45 -3.32 16.68
C ALA A 69 15.68 -3.29 15.74
N THR A 70 15.98 -4.41 15.09
CA THR A 70 17.04 -4.56 14.10
C THR A 70 16.48 -4.39 12.71
N LEU A 71 17.18 -3.63 11.87
CA LEU A 71 16.83 -3.49 10.45
C LEU A 71 16.77 -4.86 9.78
N PRO A 72 15.78 -5.12 8.91
CA PRO A 72 15.60 -6.41 8.25
C PRO A 72 16.77 -6.78 7.33
N CYS A 73 17.51 -5.78 6.83
CA CYS A 73 18.74 -5.96 6.07
C CYS A 73 19.90 -5.20 6.75
N SER A 74 21.06 -5.83 6.84
CA SER A 74 22.29 -5.22 7.39
C SER A 74 22.74 -3.96 6.64
N GLU A 75 22.29 -3.78 5.40
CA GLU A 75 22.71 -2.70 4.49
C GLU A 75 21.57 -1.74 4.12
N SER A 76 20.53 -1.63 4.95
CA SER A 76 19.32 -0.84 4.63
C SER A 76 19.58 0.66 4.33
N TYR A 77 20.79 1.17 4.57
CA TYR A 77 21.20 2.56 4.34
C TYR A 77 22.57 2.70 3.66
N GLN A 78 23.01 1.68 2.90
CA GLN A 78 24.18 1.86 2.02
C GLN A 78 23.81 2.64 0.75
#